data_AF-A0A6L8ML18-F1
#
_entry.id   AF-A0A6L8ML18-F1
#
_cell.length_a   1.000
_cell.length_b   1.000
_cell.length_c   1.000
_cell.angle_alpha   90.00
_cell.angle_beta   90.00
_cell.angle_gamma   90.00
#
_symmetry.space_group_name_H-M   'P 1'
#
loop_
_entity.id
_entity.type
_entity.pdbx_description
1 polymer ?
#
loop_
_entity_poly.entity_id
_entity_poly.type
_entity_poly.pdbx_seq_one_letter_code
_entity_poly.pdbx_strand_id
1 'polypeptide(L)'
;MSERKIFAVDQSGNQLLAAFQFDEAHRPRGIISEILSILDKEDGWAVASWFLFPNGWITQLRNGVETPMAPAHALDDEDAVKNAARKERQGTYIA
;
A
#
# COMPACT_ATOMS: atom_id res chain seq x y z
N MET A 1 21.78 6.39 -0.06
CA MET A 1 20.46 6.59 0.56
C MET A 1 19.43 6.12 -0.45
N SER A 2 18.54 5.21 -0.09
CA SER A 2 17.43 4.79 -0.94
C SER A 2 16.49 5.97 -1.17
N GLU A 3 16.09 6.21 -2.41
CA GLU A 3 15.21 7.32 -2.79
C GLU A 3 13.82 7.13 -2.15
N ARG A 4 13.34 8.12 -1.36
CA ARG A 4 12.01 8.06 -0.74
C ARG A 4 10.94 8.54 -1.71
N LYS A 5 10.49 7.63 -2.58
CA LYS A 5 9.40 7.88 -3.53
C LYS A 5 8.02 7.80 -2.87
N ILE A 6 7.11 8.64 -3.36
CA ILE A 6 5.67 8.62 -3.10
C ILE A 6 4.94 8.56 -4.45
N PHE A 7 3.63 8.31 -4.42
CA PHE A 7 2.76 8.38 -5.59
C PHE A 7 1.67 9.45 -5.41
N ALA A 8 1.11 9.89 -6.53
CA ALA A 8 -0.04 10.79 -6.58
C ALA A 8 -1.15 10.14 -7.41
N VAL A 9 -2.39 10.59 -7.19
CA VAL A 9 -3.52 10.31 -8.08
C VAL A 9 -3.98 11.62 -8.73
N ASP A 10 -4.33 11.57 -10.01
CA ASP A 10 -4.94 12.72 -10.68
C ASP A 10 -6.45 12.71 -10.44
N GLN A 11 -6.98 13.83 -9.95
CA GLN A 11 -8.41 14.10 -9.89
C GLN A 11 -8.69 15.45 -10.53
N SER A 12 -9.17 15.41 -11.78
CA SER A 12 -9.56 16.62 -12.54
C SER A 12 -8.43 17.64 -12.65
N GLY A 13 -7.20 17.17 -12.91
CA GLY A 13 -6.01 18.02 -13.03
C GLY A 13 -5.38 18.44 -11.70
N ASN A 14 -5.93 18.00 -10.56
CA ASN A 14 -5.31 18.14 -9.26
C ASN A 14 -4.56 16.86 -8.88
N GLN A 15 -3.32 17.00 -8.44
CA GLN A 15 -2.52 15.90 -7.91
C GLN A 15 -2.83 15.73 -6.42
N LEU A 16 -3.43 14.60 -6.06
CA LEU A 16 -3.75 14.27 -4.68
C LEU A 16 -2.72 13.29 -4.12
N LEU A 17 -2.29 13.53 -2.89
CA LEU A 17 -1.33 12.70 -2.17
C LEU A 17 -2.03 12.02 -0.99
N ALA A 18 -2.00 10.70 -0.95
CA ALA A 18 -2.62 9.95 0.14
C ALA A 18 -1.84 10.13 1.45
N ALA A 19 -2.54 10.50 2.54
CA ALA A 19 -1.94 10.87 3.82
C ALA A 19 -1.10 9.74 4.46
N PHE A 20 -1.48 8.48 4.26
CA PHE A 20 -0.76 7.32 4.82
C PHE A 20 0.68 7.20 4.32
N GLN A 21 1.04 7.89 3.24
CA GLN A 21 2.41 7.89 2.69
C GLN A 21 3.39 8.69 3.55
N PHE A 22 2.88 9.49 4.50
CA PHE A 22 3.66 10.38 5.33
C PHE A 22 3.62 9.93 6.80
N ASP A 23 4.72 10.18 7.51
CA ASP A 23 4.78 10.03 8.96
C ASP A 23 4.18 11.25 9.69
N GLU A 24 4.15 11.22 11.03
CA GLU A 24 3.63 12.31 11.86
C GLU A 24 4.39 13.64 11.66
N ALA A 25 5.64 13.58 11.18
CA ALA A 25 6.44 14.75 10.84
C ALA A 25 6.24 15.20 9.38
N HIS A 26 5.22 14.68 8.68
CA HIS A 26 4.88 14.95 7.29
C HIS A 26 6.00 14.55 6.30
N ARG A 27 6.85 13.58 6.66
CA ARG A 27 7.91 13.08 5.78
C ARG A 27 7.47 11.79 5.11
N PRO A 28 7.87 11.56 3.84
CA PRO A 28 7.63 10.28 3.18
C PRO A 28 8.15 9.09 3.99
N ARG A 29 7.29 8.09 4.18
CA ARG A 29 7.65 6.81 4.79
C ARG A 29 8.47 5.98 3.82
N GLY A 30 9.62 5.46 4.25
CA GLY A 30 10.53 4.68 3.40
C GLY A 30 9.87 3.46 2.77
N ILE A 31 9.03 2.76 3.54
CA ILE A 31 8.29 1.57 3.10
C ILE A 31 7.45 1.81 1.83
N ILE A 32 6.92 3.02 1.63
CA ILE A 32 6.10 3.34 0.45
C ILE A 32 6.92 3.14 -0.82
N SER A 33 8.14 3.66 -0.84
CA SER A 33 9.04 3.53 -1.99
C SER A 33 9.36 2.07 -2.32
N GLU A 34 9.54 1.23 -1.30
CA GLU A 34 9.79 -0.20 -1.46
C GLU A 34 8.57 -0.93 -2.02
N ILE A 35 7.38 -0.63 -1.50
CA ILE A 35 6.13 -1.22 -1.98
C ILE A 35 5.86 -0.81 -3.43
N LEU A 36 6.05 0.46 -3.78
CA LEU A 36 5.90 0.95 -5.16
C LEU A 36 6.83 0.20 -6.12
N SER A 37 8.08 -0.04 -5.71
CA SER A 37 9.04 -0.82 -6.50
C SER A 37 8.64 -2.29 -6.65
N ILE A 38 7.96 -2.87 -5.66
CA ILE A 38 7.48 -4.25 -5.72
C ILE A 38 6.25 -4.34 -6.63
N LEU A 39 5.27 -3.46 -6.45
CA LEU A 39 4.01 -3.46 -7.19
C LEU A 39 4.22 -3.19 -8.68
N ASP A 40 5.15 -2.28 -9.02
CA ASP A 40 5.51 -1.96 -10.41
C ASP A 40 4.28 -1.54 -11.25
N LYS A 41 3.40 -0.71 -10.64
CA LYS A 41 2.19 -0.17 -11.27
C LYS A 41 2.41 1.31 -11.58
N GLU A 42 2.10 1.72 -12.81
CA GLU A 42 2.21 3.13 -13.25
C GLU A 42 0.96 3.94 -12.90
N ASP A 43 -0.21 3.31 -12.86
CA ASP A 43 -1.47 3.99 -12.54
C ASP A 43 -1.60 4.27 -11.03
N GLY A 44 -1.61 5.55 -10.69
CA GLY A 44 -1.78 6.02 -9.31
C GLY A 44 -3.09 5.53 -8.67
N TRP A 45 -4.19 5.42 -9.44
CA TRP A 45 -5.47 4.94 -8.90
C TRP A 45 -5.43 3.45 -8.59
N ALA A 46 -4.78 2.63 -9.44
CA ALA A 46 -4.52 1.23 -9.14
C ALA A 46 -3.64 1.05 -7.90
N VAL A 47 -2.59 1.87 -7.73
CA VAL A 47 -1.76 1.88 -6.52
C VAL A 47 -2.58 2.26 -5.29
N ALA A 48 -3.35 3.35 -5.35
CA ALA A 48 -4.20 3.80 -4.26
C ALA A 48 -5.19 2.73 -3.83
N SER A 49 -5.85 2.08 -4.80
CA SER A 49 -6.82 1.01 -4.55
C SER A 49 -6.18 -0.15 -3.81
N TRP A 50 -4.98 -0.57 -4.20
CA TRP A 50 -4.28 -1.66 -3.51
C TRP A 50 -4.02 -1.34 -2.04
N PHE A 51 -3.66 -0.10 -1.71
CA PHE A 51 -3.43 0.32 -0.33
C PHE A 51 -4.70 0.48 0.51
N LEU A 52 -5.78 0.98 -0.11
CA LEU A 52 -6.98 1.42 0.61
C LEU A 52 -8.05 0.34 0.76
N PHE A 53 -8.08 -0.65 -0.13
CA PHE A 53 -9.05 -1.74 -0.03
C PHE A 53 -8.46 -2.95 0.70
N PRO A 54 -9.24 -3.61 1.58
CA PRO A 54 -8.86 -4.90 2.14
C PRO A 54 -8.55 -5.91 1.04
N ASN A 55 -7.50 -6.71 1.23
CA ASN A 55 -7.15 -7.80 0.32
C ASN A 55 -6.93 -9.11 1.11
N GLY A 56 -6.90 -10.23 0.39
CA GLY A 56 -6.71 -11.56 0.99
C GLY A 56 -5.29 -11.84 1.50
N TRP A 57 -4.37 -10.88 1.42
CA TRP A 57 -2.96 -11.07 1.77
C TRP A 57 -2.59 -10.60 3.15
N ILE A 58 -3.38 -9.69 3.72
CA ILE A 58 -3.18 -9.13 5.04
C ILE A 58 -4.47 -9.32 5.81
N THR A 59 -4.37 -10.01 6.95
CA THR A 59 -5.50 -10.22 7.85
C THR A 59 -5.18 -9.67 9.24
N GLN A 60 -6.23 -9.32 9.97
CA GLN A 60 -6.18 -9.01 11.38
C GLN A 60 -7.15 -9.91 12.12
N LEU A 61 -6.73 -10.42 13.29
CA LEU A 61 -7.59 -11.17 14.18
C LEU A 61 -8.55 -10.20 14.91
N ARG A 62 -9.85 -10.35 14.68
CA ARG A 62 -10.91 -9.63 15.40
C ARG A 62 -11.87 -10.63 16.00
N ASN A 63 -11.99 -10.62 17.33
CA ASN A 63 -12.85 -11.54 18.08
C ASN A 63 -12.63 -13.03 17.75
N GLY A 64 -11.37 -13.42 17.52
CA GLY A 64 -11.01 -14.80 17.16
C GLY A 64 -11.23 -15.17 15.69
N VAL A 65 -11.63 -14.22 14.84
CA VAL A 65 -11.85 -14.42 13.41
C VAL A 65 -10.82 -13.61 12.61
N GLU A 66 -10.16 -14.24 11.64
CA GLU A 66 -9.29 -13.53 10.70
C GLU A 66 -10.14 -12.72 9.71
N THR A 67 -9.86 -11.43 9.62
CA THR A 67 -10.58 -10.50 8.75
C THR A 67 -9.59 -9.77 7.83
N PRO A 68 -9.88 -9.63 6.52
CA PRO A 68 -9.03 -8.86 5.61
C PRO A 68 -8.80 -7.42 6.09
N MET A 69 -7.58 -6.94 5.90
CA MET A 69 -7.16 -5.58 6.26
C MET A 69 -6.57 -4.87 5.04
N ALA A 70 -6.85 -3.58 4.92
CA ALA A 70 -6.22 -2.75 3.89
C ALA A 70 -4.73 -2.55 4.21
N PRO A 71 -3.80 -2.67 3.23
CA PRO A 71 -2.37 -2.49 3.45
C PRO A 71 -1.98 -1.17 4.12
N ALA A 72 -2.71 -0.08 3.87
CA ALA A 72 -2.47 1.21 4.52
C ALA A 72 -2.58 1.14 6.06
N HIS A 73 -3.39 0.22 6.60
CA HIS A 73 -3.52 0.00 8.04
C HIS A 73 -2.47 -0.93 8.64
N ALA A 74 -1.65 -1.58 7.80
CA ALA A 74 -0.64 -2.55 8.21
C ALA A 74 0.80 -2.06 7.97
N LEU A 75 1.00 -0.78 7.63
CA LEU A 75 2.31 -0.24 7.26
C LEU A 75 3.39 -0.31 8.35
N ASP A 76 3.01 -0.59 9.60
CA ASP A 76 3.97 -0.81 10.70
C ASP A 76 4.50 -2.26 10.73
N ASP A 77 3.79 -3.20 10.10
CA ASP A 77 4.27 -4.55 9.81
C ASP A 77 4.82 -4.58 8.38
N GLU A 78 6.05 -4.09 8.22
CA GLU A 78 6.62 -3.92 6.89
C GLU A 78 6.71 -5.23 6.11
N ASP A 79 7.03 -6.34 6.79
CA ASP A 79 7.20 -7.64 6.16
C ASP A 79 5.86 -8.18 5.65
N ALA A 80 4.77 -8.03 6.40
CA ALA A 80 3.44 -8.40 5.95
C ALA A 80 3.05 -7.62 4.68
N VAL A 81 3.24 -6.30 4.66
CA VAL A 81 2.85 -5.47 3.52
C VAL A 81 3.75 -5.72 2.30
N LYS A 82 5.06 -5.88 2.49
CA LYS A 82 5.99 -6.23 1.39
C LYS A 82 5.66 -7.61 0.80
N ASN A 83 5.30 -8.58 1.64
CA ASN A 83 4.87 -9.89 1.17
C ASN A 83 3.54 -9.84 0.41
N ALA A 84 2.57 -9.04 0.89
CA ALA A 84 1.32 -8.81 0.18
C ALA A 84 1.55 -8.18 -1.21
N ALA A 85 2.45 -7.20 -1.30
CA ALA A 85 2.79 -6.57 -2.58
C ALA A 85 3.42 -7.56 -3.56
N ARG A 86 4.27 -8.48 -3.07
CA ARG A 86 4.85 -9.56 -3.91
C ARG A 86 3.77 -10.51 -4.43
N LYS A 87 2.82 -10.91 -3.58
CA LYS A 87 1.69 -11.79 -3.97
C LYS A 87 0.76 -11.12 -5.00
N GLU A 88 0.49 -9.83 -4.83
CA GLU A 88 -0.24 -9.02 -5.81
C GLU A 88 0.47 -9.02 -7.18
N ARG A 89 1.78 -8.73 -7.20
CA ARG A 89 2.57 -8.71 -8.45
C ARG A 89 2.60 -10.08 -9.14
N GLN A 90 2.61 -11.16 -8.36
CA GLN A 90 2.59 -12.55 -8.87
C GLN A 90 1.22 -12.97 -9.41
N GLY A 91 0.21 -12.10 -9.37
CA GLY A 91 -1.11 -12.35 -9.97
C GLY A 91 -1.92 -13.43 -9.24
N THR A 92 -1.59 -13.76 -7.99
CA THR A 92 -2.25 -14.85 -7.25
C THR A 92 -3.62 -14.44 -6.69
N TYR A 93 -4.11 -13.22 -6.99
CA TYR A 93 -5.40 -12.74 -6.53
C TYR A 93 -6.47 -12.91 -7.61
N ILE A 94 -7.30 -13.94 -7.45
CA ILE A 94 -8.60 -14.06 -8.12
C ILE A 94 -9.61 -13.45 -7.14
N ALA A 95 -10.27 -12.38 -7.57
CA ALA A 95 -11.34 -11.71 -6.83
C ALA A 95 -12.58 -12.61 -6.65
#